data_AF-A0A327HNH6-F1
#
_entry.id   AF-A0A327HNH6-F1
#
_cell.length_a   1.000
_cell.length_b   1.000
_cell.length_c   1.000
_cell.angle_alpha   90.00
_cell.angle_beta   90.00
_cell.angle_gamma   90.00
#
_symmetry.space_group_name_H-M   'P 1'
#
loop_
_entity.id
_entity.type
_entity.pdbx_description
1 polymer ?
#
loop_
_entity_poly.entity_id
_entity_poly.type
_entity_poly.pdbx_seq_one_letter_code
_entity_poly.pdbx_strand_id
1 'polypeptide(L)'
;MQKKDKVWNESGGRCYSCTSPSTSQTNPLSFWWTIHPDLKVLLLCDRCAKKLDLVEENLIEIDSRSRRIKAEVRDKVWKRDGGLCVNCGSNERLEFDHIIPHSKGGSNTVRNIQLLCEICNRRKSDNIQ
;
A
#
# COMPACT_ATOMS: atom_id res chain seq x y z
N MET A 1 7.10 7.90 10.51
CA MET A 1 6.35 9.17 10.68
C MET A 1 7.09 10.29 9.96
N GLN A 2 7.03 10.34 8.61
CA GLN A 2 7.65 11.41 7.79
C GLN A 2 6.96 11.60 6.40
N LYS A 3 6.37 10.56 5.80
CA LYS A 3 5.77 10.64 4.44
C LYS A 3 4.47 11.48 4.36
N LYS A 4 3.59 11.40 5.37
CA LYS A 4 2.31 12.16 5.39
C LYS A 4 2.51 13.66 5.54
N ASP A 5 3.40 14.07 6.46
CA ASP A 5 3.70 15.48 6.71
C ASP A 5 4.34 16.14 5.49
N LYS A 6 5.25 15.43 4.81
CA LYS A 6 5.82 15.86 3.54
C LYS A 6 4.73 16.13 2.49
N VAL A 7 3.83 15.16 2.29
CA VAL A 7 2.73 15.29 1.31
C VAL A 7 1.77 16.41 1.68
N TRP A 8 1.48 16.61 2.96
CA TRP A 8 0.66 17.72 3.42
C TRP A 8 1.28 19.08 3.05
N ASN A 9 2.56 19.25 3.34
CA ASN A 9 3.27 20.49 3.07
C ASN A 9 3.43 20.76 1.56
N GLU A 10 3.77 19.73 0.77
CA GLU A 10 3.92 19.84 -0.68
C GLU A 10 2.59 20.09 -1.40
N SER A 11 1.49 19.51 -0.90
CA SER A 11 0.16 19.72 -1.47
C SER A 11 -0.47 21.07 -1.07
N GLY A 12 0.08 21.76 -0.07
CA GLY A 12 -0.51 22.97 0.50
C GLY A 12 -1.92 22.73 1.06
N GLY A 13 -2.19 21.51 1.57
CA GLY A 13 -3.51 21.12 2.07
C GLY A 13 -4.59 21.03 0.97
N ARG A 14 -4.22 20.61 -0.24
CA ARG A 14 -5.15 20.46 -1.37
C ARG A 14 -5.21 19.03 -1.89
N CYS A 15 -6.36 18.65 -2.42
CA CYS A 15 -6.54 17.36 -3.09
C CYS A 15 -5.57 17.22 -4.27
N TYR A 16 -4.85 16.11 -4.34
CA TYR A 16 -3.93 15.79 -5.42
C TYR A 16 -4.60 15.75 -6.80
N SER A 17 -5.85 15.28 -6.87
CA SER A 17 -6.55 15.09 -8.15
C SER A 17 -7.39 16.29 -8.60
N CYS A 18 -8.11 16.95 -7.68
CA CYS A 18 -9.02 18.04 -8.02
C CYS A 18 -8.62 19.39 -7.45
N THR A 19 -7.47 19.48 -6.78
CA THR A 19 -6.88 20.69 -6.17
C THR A 19 -7.77 21.43 -5.16
N SER A 20 -8.91 20.87 -4.79
CA SER A 20 -9.82 21.45 -3.80
C SER A 20 -9.16 21.55 -2.41
N PRO A 21 -9.37 22.65 -1.68
CA PRO A 21 -8.75 22.88 -0.37
C PRO A 21 -9.39 22.02 0.73
N SER A 22 -8.61 21.73 1.77
CA SER A 22 -9.03 20.97 2.96
C SER A 22 -10.17 21.59 3.76
N THR A 23 -10.46 22.88 3.56
CA THR A 23 -11.52 23.62 4.25
C THR A 23 -12.92 23.36 3.71
N SER A 24 -13.07 22.51 2.67
CA SER A 24 -14.38 22.10 2.16
C SER A 24 -15.10 21.21 3.19
N GLN A 25 -16.13 21.77 3.84
CA GLN A 25 -16.94 21.05 4.85
C GLN A 25 -17.66 19.81 4.29
N THR A 26 -17.84 19.71 2.97
CA THR A 26 -18.60 18.63 2.32
C THR A 26 -17.72 17.58 1.62
N ASN A 27 -16.39 17.76 1.57
CA ASN A 27 -15.45 16.82 0.98
C ASN A 27 -14.08 16.92 1.69
N PRO A 28 -13.95 16.35 2.91
CA PRO A 28 -12.70 16.40 3.66
C PRO A 28 -11.57 15.66 2.92
N LEU A 29 -10.33 16.09 3.15
CA LEU A 29 -9.15 15.42 2.63
C LEU A 29 -8.66 14.36 3.60
N SER A 30 -8.24 13.22 3.04
CA SER A 30 -7.65 12.11 3.76
C SER A 30 -6.38 11.64 3.04
N PHE A 31 -5.49 10.98 3.78
CA PHE A 31 -4.27 10.42 3.21
C PHE A 31 -4.52 9.01 2.70
N TRP A 32 -4.28 8.80 1.42
CA TRP A 32 -4.43 7.53 0.71
C TRP A 32 -3.05 6.99 0.34
N TRP A 33 -2.83 5.70 0.54
CA TRP A 33 -1.58 5.04 0.18
C TRP A 33 -1.78 4.27 -1.12
N THR A 34 -1.01 4.60 -2.16
CA THR A 34 -0.80 3.69 -3.28
C THR A 34 0.44 2.89 -2.95
N ILE A 35 0.37 1.56 -3.04
CA ILE A 35 1.48 0.71 -2.58
C ILE A 35 2.25 0.11 -3.76
N HIS A 36 1.57 -0.10 -4.90
CA HIS A 36 2.16 -0.67 -6.11
C HIS A 36 1.70 0.12 -7.36
N PRO A 37 2.57 0.41 -8.35
CA PRO A 37 3.99 0.00 -8.45
C PRO A 37 4.93 0.78 -7.52
N ASP A 38 4.51 1.95 -7.04
CA ASP A 38 5.27 2.79 -6.13
C ASP A 38 4.49 3.05 -4.85
N LEU A 39 5.18 3.01 -3.70
CA LEU A 39 4.63 3.49 -2.43
C LEU A 39 4.51 5.03 -2.44
N LYS A 40 3.33 5.56 -2.77
CA LYS A 40 3.01 6.99 -2.72
C LYS A 40 1.94 7.25 -1.67
N VAL A 41 2.07 8.39 -1.01
CA VAL A 41 1.03 8.93 -0.15
C VAL A 41 0.39 10.08 -0.90
N LEU A 42 -0.92 10.03 -1.09
CA LEU A 42 -1.71 11.04 -1.79
C LEU A 42 -2.68 11.68 -0.80
N LEU A 43 -2.76 13.01 -0.81
CA LEU A 43 -3.82 13.72 -0.11
C LEU A 43 -5.00 13.87 -1.07
N LEU A 44 -6.13 13.20 -0.83
CA LEU A 44 -7.30 13.23 -1.74
C LEU A 44 -8.58 13.45 -0.96
N CYS A 45 -9.57 14.07 -1.60
CA CYS A 45 -10.95 14.02 -1.10
C CYS A 45 -11.59 12.68 -1.44
N ASP A 46 -12.61 12.30 -0.68
CA ASP A 46 -13.30 11.01 -0.83
C ASP A 46 -13.82 10.78 -2.25
N ARG A 47 -14.37 11.82 -2.88
CA ARG A 47 -14.82 11.76 -4.29
C ARG A 47 -13.69 11.39 -5.25
N CYS A 48 -12.51 11.98 -5.07
CA CYS A 48 -11.37 11.70 -5.95
C CYS A 48 -10.73 10.35 -5.65
N ALA A 49 -10.67 9.96 -4.38
CA ALA A 49 -10.21 8.62 -4.00
C ALA A 49 -11.07 7.51 -4.63
N LYS A 50 -12.40 7.69 -4.65
CA LYS A 50 -13.34 6.78 -5.34
C LYS A 50 -13.08 6.74 -6.85
N LYS A 51 -12.93 7.91 -7.49
CA LYS A 51 -12.65 7.98 -8.93
C LYS A 51 -11.33 7.29 -9.31
N LEU A 52 -10.36 7.28 -8.40
CA LEU A 52 -9.05 6.65 -8.59
C LEU A 52 -9.00 5.19 -8.11
N ASP A 53 -10.13 4.61 -7.68
CA ASP A 53 -10.20 3.22 -7.17
C ASP A 53 -9.23 2.97 -5.99
N LEU A 54 -8.99 4.02 -5.20
CA LEU A 54 -8.16 3.98 -3.98
C LEU A 54 -8.96 3.62 -2.74
N VAL A 55 -10.28 3.61 -2.86
CA VAL A 55 -11.20 3.07 -1.86
C VAL A 55 -11.44 1.62 -2.28
N GLU A 56 -10.93 0.64 -1.53
CA GLU A 56 -11.29 -0.75 -1.79
C GLU A 56 -12.78 -0.93 -1.46
N GLU A 57 -13.65 -0.80 -2.47
CA GLU A 57 -15.02 -1.29 -2.36
C GLU A 57 -14.94 -2.82 -2.25
N ASN A 58 -15.45 -3.34 -1.13
CA ASN A 58 -15.44 -4.75 -0.71
C ASN A 58 -14.12 -5.26 -0.11
N LEU A 59 -13.76 -4.69 1.03
CA LEU A 59 -13.19 -5.52 2.10
C LEU A 59 -14.25 -6.57 2.47
N ILE A 60 -14.18 -7.76 1.88
CA ILE A 60 -14.56 -8.98 2.63
C ILE A 60 -13.88 -8.78 3.98
N GLU A 61 -14.62 -8.76 5.09
CA GLU A 61 -14.04 -8.60 6.43
C GLU A 61 -12.96 -9.68 6.64
N ILE A 62 -11.72 -9.38 6.28
CA ILE A 62 -10.58 -10.24 6.53
C ILE A 62 -10.15 -9.84 7.92
N ASP A 63 -10.60 -10.62 8.90
CA ASP A 63 -10.18 -10.57 10.29
C ASP A 63 -8.78 -9.95 10.42
N SER A 64 -8.74 -8.70 10.89
CA SER A 64 -7.53 -7.88 11.02
C SER A 64 -6.53 -8.44 12.03
N ARG A 65 -6.84 -9.59 12.64
CA ARG A 65 -5.98 -10.35 13.55
C ARG A 65 -5.23 -11.48 12.86
N SER A 66 -5.67 -11.91 11.67
CA SER A 66 -5.04 -13.03 10.98
C SER A 66 -3.83 -12.57 10.17
N ARG A 67 -2.64 -13.00 10.58
CA ARG A 67 -1.39 -12.84 9.80
C ARG A 67 -1.36 -13.71 8.53
N ARG A 68 -2.38 -14.54 8.29
CA ARG A 68 -2.42 -15.47 7.16
C ARG A 68 -2.84 -14.76 5.87
N ILE A 69 -1.96 -14.77 4.89
CA ILE A 69 -2.26 -14.31 3.53
C ILE A 69 -3.11 -15.37 2.82
N LYS A 70 -4.29 -14.97 2.31
CA LYS A 70 -5.20 -15.86 1.57
C LYS A 70 -4.52 -16.43 0.32
N ALA A 71 -4.88 -17.65 -0.08
CA ALA A 71 -4.32 -18.32 -1.25
C ALA A 71 -4.50 -17.47 -2.53
N GLU A 72 -5.69 -16.93 -2.76
CA GLU A 72 -5.98 -16.05 -3.89
C GLU A 72 -5.07 -14.82 -3.97
N VAL A 73 -4.68 -14.25 -2.82
CA VAL A 73 -3.74 -13.13 -2.76
C VAL A 73 -2.34 -13.60 -3.13
N ARG A 74 -1.91 -14.76 -2.61
CA ARG A 74 -0.61 -15.36 -2.95
C ARG A 74 -0.49 -15.65 -4.43
N ASP A 75 -1.51 -16.22 -5.06
CA ASP A 75 -1.51 -16.54 -6.49
C ASP A 75 -1.44 -15.28 -7.36
N LYS A 76 -2.22 -14.25 -7.01
CA LYS A 76 -2.19 -12.96 -7.71
C LYS A 76 -0.85 -12.26 -7.57
N VAL A 77 -0.26 -12.25 -6.37
CA VAL A 77 1.07 -11.67 -6.13
C VAL A 77 2.15 -12.45 -6.87
N TRP A 78 2.12 -13.79 -6.82
CA TRP A 78 3.09 -14.61 -7.53
C TRP A 78 3.07 -14.36 -9.03
N LYS A 79 1.87 -14.30 -9.63
CA LYS A 79 1.70 -13.98 -11.04
C LYS A 79 2.16 -12.56 -11.38
N ARG A 80 1.86 -11.58 -10.52
CA ARG A 80 2.27 -10.17 -10.70
C ARG A 80 3.79 -10.01 -10.67
N ASP A 81 4.43 -10.64 -9.69
CA ASP A 81 5.88 -10.51 -9.43
C ASP A 81 6.71 -11.48 -10.31
N GLY A 82 6.06 -12.28 -11.15
CA GLY A 82 6.71 -13.21 -12.07
C GLY A 82 7.45 -14.36 -11.38
N GLY A 83 7.14 -14.65 -10.11
CA GLY A 83 7.92 -15.60 -9.30
C GLY A 83 9.36 -15.14 -9.08
N LEU A 84 9.60 -13.83 -9.03
CA LEU A 84 10.91 -13.23 -8.79
C LEU A 84 10.85 -12.31 -7.58
N CYS A 85 11.97 -12.17 -6.88
CA CYS A 85 12.16 -11.17 -5.86
C CYS A 85 12.06 -9.77 -6.49
N VAL A 86 11.11 -8.95 -6.05
CA VAL A 86 10.91 -7.61 -6.64
C VAL A 86 12.08 -6.66 -6.38
N ASN A 87 12.93 -6.96 -5.39
CA ASN A 87 14.08 -6.12 -5.04
C ASN A 87 15.37 -6.48 -5.78
N CYS A 88 15.61 -7.77 -6.07
CA CYS A 88 16.88 -8.21 -6.68
C CYS A 88 16.74 -9.15 -7.89
N GLY A 89 15.52 -9.57 -8.24
CA GLY A 89 15.26 -10.48 -9.36
C GLY A 89 15.58 -11.95 -9.12
N SER A 90 16.07 -12.34 -7.93
CA SER A 90 16.31 -13.76 -7.61
C SER A 90 14.99 -14.56 -7.58
N ASN A 91 15.02 -15.80 -8.06
CA ASN A 91 13.90 -16.74 -7.98
C ASN A 91 14.07 -17.78 -6.84
N GLU A 92 15.08 -17.61 -5.98
CA GLU A 92 15.42 -18.55 -4.93
C GLU A 92 14.84 -18.13 -3.57
N ARG A 93 14.37 -19.11 -2.79
CA ARG A 93 13.94 -18.95 -1.38
C ARG A 93 13.01 -17.74 -1.19
N LEU A 94 11.97 -17.68 -2.02
CA LEU A 94 11.00 -16.59 -2.04
C LEU A 94 10.00 -16.69 -0.89
N GLU A 95 9.71 -15.54 -0.31
CA GLU A 95 8.77 -15.34 0.79
C GLU A 95 7.79 -14.23 0.42
N PHE A 96 6.54 -14.39 0.87
CA PHE A 96 5.54 -13.32 0.78
C PHE A 96 5.77 -12.36 1.95
N ASP A 97 6.09 -11.12 1.63
CA ASP A 97 6.37 -10.06 2.61
C ASP A 97 5.40 -8.89 2.46
N HIS A 98 5.18 -8.15 3.54
CA HIS A 98 4.33 -6.95 3.55
C HIS A 98 5.16 -5.69 3.28
N ILE A 99 4.83 -4.94 2.24
CA ILE A 99 5.46 -3.64 1.91
C ILE A 99 5.32 -2.67 3.10
N ILE A 100 4.10 -2.51 3.61
CA ILE A 100 3.83 -1.93 4.93
C ILE A 100 3.74 -3.10 5.92
N PRO A 101 4.67 -3.25 6.88
CA PRO A 101 4.62 -4.33 7.84
C PRO A 101 3.29 -4.41 8.58
N HIS A 102 2.85 -5.62 8.90
CA HIS A 102 1.63 -5.84 9.69
C HIS A 102 1.68 -5.10 11.04
N SER A 103 2.86 -5.02 11.69
CA SER A 103 3.06 -4.26 12.94
C SER A 103 2.81 -2.76 12.79
N LYS A 104 2.81 -2.23 11.57
CA LYS A 104 2.57 -0.83 11.21
C LYS A 104 1.21 -0.62 10.53
N GLY A 105 0.31 -1.60 10.63
CA GLY A 105 -1.05 -1.54 10.08
C GLY A 105 -1.18 -1.98 8.63
N GLY A 106 -0.19 -2.73 8.10
CA GLY A 106 -0.25 -3.28 6.75
C GLY A 106 -1.35 -4.32 6.56
N SER A 107 -2.04 -4.25 5.42
CA SER A 107 -3.11 -5.20 5.06
C SER A 107 -2.59 -6.44 4.33
N ASN A 108 -3.36 -7.53 4.33
CA ASN A 108 -3.08 -8.75 3.55
C ASN A 108 -3.63 -8.66 2.12
N THR A 109 -3.49 -7.52 1.47
CA THR A 109 -4.02 -7.27 0.12
C THR A 109 -2.95 -7.54 -0.93
N VAL A 110 -3.36 -7.85 -2.17
CA VAL A 110 -2.42 -7.96 -3.29
C VAL A 110 -1.56 -6.70 -3.42
N ARG A 111 -2.12 -5.52 -3.14
CA ARG A 111 -1.41 -4.24 -3.19
C ARG A 111 -0.30 -4.13 -2.15
N ASN A 112 -0.45 -4.73 -0.97
CA ASN A 112 0.52 -4.63 0.14
C ASN A 112 1.45 -5.84 0.30
N ILE A 113 1.20 -6.93 -0.42
CA ILE A 113 2.07 -8.11 -0.41
C ILE A 113 2.99 -8.11 -1.63
N GLN A 114 4.24 -8.55 -1.44
CA GLN A 114 5.28 -8.70 -2.47
C GLN A 114 6.06 -9.99 -2.29
N LEU A 115 6.77 -10.43 -3.34
CA LEU A 115 7.78 -11.49 -3.25
C LEU A 115 9.17 -10.92 -2.97
N LEU A 116 9.81 -11.40 -1.91
CA LEU A 116 11.23 -11.15 -1.62
C LEU A 116 11.96 -12.47 -1.44
N CYS A 117 13.22 -12.57 -1.89
CA CYS A 117 14.08 -13.66 -1.46
C CYS A 117 14.46 -13.48 0.02
N GLU A 118 14.81 -14.57 0.70
CA GLU A 118 15.14 -14.54 2.14
C GLU A 118 16.18 -13.46 2.52
N ILE A 119 17.15 -13.18 1.64
CA ILE A 119 18.22 -12.20 1.90
C ILE A 119 17.63 -10.78 1.88
N CYS A 120 16.81 -10.48 0.88
CA CYS A 120 16.16 -9.17 0.78
C CYS A 120 15.12 -8.99 1.88
N ASN A 121 14.36 -10.04 2.19
CA ASN A 121 13.35 -9.98 3.24
C ASN A 121 14.00 -9.71 4.63
N ARG A 122 15.08 -10.42 4.96
CA ARG A 122 15.83 -10.20 6.20
C ARG A 122 16.44 -8.79 6.28
N ARG A 123 16.97 -8.28 5.17
CA ARG A 123 17.50 -6.90 5.09
C ARG A 123 16.41 -5.86 5.30
N LYS A 124 15.21 -6.09 4.76
CA LYS A 124 14.06 -5.20 4.95
C LYS A 124 13.59 -5.20 6.41
N SER A 125 13.47 -6.37 7.04
CA SER A 125 12.95 -6.49 8.41
C SER A 125 11.57 -5.81 8.54
N ASP A 126 11.37 -4.99 9.56
CA ASP A 126 10.15 -4.21 9.78
C ASP A 126 10.14 -2.84 9.07
N ASN A 127 11.04 -2.58 8.12
CA ASN A 127 11.03 -1.32 7.38
C ASN A 127 9.93 -1.28 6.31
N ILE A 128 9.45 -0.07 6.02
CA ILE A 128 8.53 0.20 4.92
C ILE A 128 9.37 0.47 3.66
N GLN A 129 9.12 -0.26 2.58
CA GLN A 129 9.67 0.04 1.24
C GLN A 129 8.81 1.13 0.57
#